data_AF-A0A9D7G0G1-F1
#
_entry.id   AF-A0A9D7G0G1-F1
#
_cell.length_a   1.000
_cell.length_b   1.000
_cell.length_c   1.000
_cell.angle_alpha   90.00
_cell.angle_beta   90.00
_cell.angle_gamma   90.00
#
_symmetry.space_group_name_H-M   'P 1'
#
loop_
_entity.id
_entity.type
_entity.pdbx_description
1 polymer ?
#
loop_
_entity_poly.entity_id
_entity_poly.type
_entity_poly.pdbx_seq_one_letter_code
_entity_poly.pdbx_strand_id
1 'polypeptide(L)' 'MAGRKEVPLVGVKVSLFDRDRLSSDDLLGSGLTDSKGRVSFGFTARQYADIEDVKKPSQPLRLVMPDLYVVVHGAAVKR' A
#
# COMPACT_ATOMS: atom_id res chain seq x y z
N MET A 1 -2.08 -30.08 15.01
CA MET A 1 -2.89 -28.88 14.69
C MET A 1 -2.98 -28.76 13.19
N ALA A 2 -4.16 -28.92 12.59
CA ALA A 2 -4.34 -28.69 11.15
C ALA A 2 -4.31 -27.17 10.90
N GLY A 3 -3.27 -26.70 10.21
CA GLY A 3 -3.16 -25.29 9.82
C GLY A 3 -4.34 -24.91 8.93
N ARG A 4 -4.94 -23.73 9.16
CA ARG A 4 -5.96 -23.18 8.26
C ARG A 4 -5.35 -23.06 6.88
N LYS A 5 -5.97 -23.70 5.88
CA LYS A 5 -5.57 -23.54 4.48
C LYS A 5 -5.88 -22.10 4.08
N GLU A 6 -4.86 -21.31 3.78
CA GLU A 6 -5.03 -19.95 3.26
C GLU A 6 -5.73 -20.04 1.90
N VAL A 7 -6.89 -19.39 1.79
CA VAL A 7 -7.66 -19.29 0.54
C VAL A 7 -7.32 -17.95 -0.12
N PRO A 8 -6.81 -17.93 -1.36
CA PRO A 8 -6.53 -16.67 -2.05
C PRO A 8 -7.80 -15.85 -2.25
N LEU A 9 -7.74 -14.57 -1.89
CA LEU A 9 -8.81 -13.61 -2.18
C LEU A 9 -8.67 -13.18 -3.65
N VAL A 10 -9.44 -13.78 -4.56
CA VAL A 10 -9.39 -13.50 -6.00
C VAL A 10 -10.41 -12.43 -6.39
N GLY A 11 -10.02 -11.50 -7.26
CA GLY A 11 -10.90 -10.44 -7.77
C GLY A 11 -11.29 -9.39 -6.73
N VAL A 12 -10.53 -9.29 -5.62
CA VAL A 12 -10.76 -8.32 -4.55
C VAL A 12 -10.00 -7.04 -4.85
N LYS A 13 -10.64 -5.89 -4.66
CA LYS A 13 -10.02 -4.59 -4.87
C LYS A 13 -9.07 -4.27 -3.72
N VAL A 14 -7.85 -3.86 -4.08
CA VAL A 14 -6.81 -3.42 -3.16
C VAL A 14 -6.31 -2.04 -3.60
N SER A 15 -6.10 -1.15 -2.63
CA SER A 15 -5.50 0.17 -2.84
C SER A 15 -4.21 0.29 -2.03
N LEU A 16 -3.16 0.82 -2.63
CA LEU A 16 -1.87 1.11 -2.00
C LEU A 16 -1.77 2.60 -1.72
N PHE A 17 -1.37 2.95 -0.51
CA PHE A 17 -1.19 4.32 -0.07
C PHE A 17 0.19 4.53 0.53
N ASP A 18 0.71 5.75 0.41
CA ASP A 18 1.72 6.27 1.34
C ASP A 18 1.03 6.99 2.50
N ARG A 19 1.61 6.93 3.69
CA ARG A 19 1.04 7.57 4.87
C ARG A 19 1.75 8.88 5.18
N ASP A 20 0.94 9.93 5.31
CA ASP A 20 1.39 11.27 5.67
C ASP A 20 0.97 11.62 7.10
N ARG A 21 1.68 12.55 7.74
CA ARG A 21 1.40 12.95 9.15
C ARG A 21 0.67 14.28 9.24
N LEU A 22 0.93 15.21 8.33
CA LEU A 22 0.39 16.57 8.29
C LEU A 22 -0.50 16.80 7.05
N SER A 23 -0.47 15.90 6.06
CA SER A 23 -1.24 15.94 4.82
C SER A 23 -2.15 14.71 4.68
N SER A 24 -2.82 14.57 3.53
CA SER A 24 -3.69 13.41 3.27
C SER A 24 -2.88 12.30 2.60
N ASP A 25 -3.01 11.08 3.10
CA ASP A 25 -2.36 9.88 2.54
C ASP A 25 -2.46 9.79 1.00
N ASP A 26 -1.31 9.70 0.34
CA ASP A 26 -1.20 9.63 -1.11
C ASP A 26 -1.62 8.25 -1.67
N LEU A 27 -2.58 8.24 -2.61
CA LEU A 27 -2.97 7.03 -3.34
C LEU A 27 -1.94 6.69 -4.43
N LEU A 28 -1.16 5.64 -4.21
CA LEU A 28 -0.12 5.20 -5.17
C LEU A 28 -0.65 4.24 -6.24
N GLY A 29 -1.77 3.55 -5.97
CA GLY A 29 -2.37 2.66 -6.95
C GLY A 29 -3.60 1.92 -6.45
N SER A 30 -4.39 1.39 -7.38
CA SER A 30 -5.52 0.49 -7.08
C SER A 30 -5.62 -0.60 -8.14
N GLY A 31 -5.94 -1.82 -7.71
CA GLY A 31 -5.99 -2.99 -8.59
C GLY A 31 -6.82 -4.13 -8.00
N LEU A 32 -7.08 -5.13 -8.82
CA LEU A 32 -7.74 -6.37 -8.39
C LEU A 32 -6.70 -7.45 -8.19
N THR A 33 -6.92 -8.32 -7.20
CA THR A 33 -6.12 -9.51 -7.01
C THR A 33 -6.34 -10.54 -8.13
N ASP A 34 -5.25 -11.16 -8.57
CA ASP A 34 -5.23 -12.19 -9.62
C ASP A 34 -5.78 -13.55 -9.13
N SER A 35 -5.74 -14.56 -10.00
CA SER A 35 -6.17 -15.94 -9.69
C SER A 35 -5.37 -16.62 -8.57
N LYS A 36 -4.26 -16.03 -8.14
CA LYS A 36 -3.42 -16.47 -7.02
C LYS A 36 -3.57 -15.54 -5.81
N GLY A 37 -4.49 -14.59 -5.83
CA GLY A 37 -4.73 -13.62 -4.75
C GLY A 37 -3.68 -12.52 -4.65
N ARG A 38 -2.91 -12.26 -5.73
CA ARG A 38 -1.80 -11.30 -5.74
C ARG A 38 -2.19 -10.04 -6.49
N VAL A 39 -1.64 -8.91 -6.06
CA VAL A 39 -1.70 -7.63 -6.77
C VAL A 39 -0.29 -7.03 -6.78
N SER A 40 0.02 -6.22 -7.79
CA SER A 40 1.33 -5.56 -7.90
C SER A 40 1.13 -4.12 -8.33
N PHE A 41 1.89 -3.22 -7.72
CA PHE A 41 1.83 -1.78 -7.97
C PHE A 41 3.22 -1.29 -8.37
N GLY A 42 3.26 -0.43 -9.38
CA GLY A 42 4.44 0.35 -9.73
C GLY A 42 4.15 1.82 -9.42
N PHE A 43 5.08 2.48 -8.74
CA PHE A 43 5.00 3.90 -8.42
C PHE A 43 6.40 4.51 -8.46
N THR A 44 6.46 5.84 -8.51
CA THR A 44 7.70 6.61 -8.56
C THR A 44 7.85 7.48 -7.31
N ALA A 45 9.08 7.93 -7.02
CA ALA A 45 9.33 8.85 -5.92
C ALA A 45 8.48 10.12 -5.97
N ARG A 46 8.11 10.60 -7.18
CA ARG A 46 7.27 11.79 -7.33
C ARG A 46 5.82 11.59 -6.88
N GLN A 47 5.37 10.36 -6.71
CA GLN A 47 3.98 10.05 -6.35
C GLN A 47 3.76 9.91 -4.85
N TYR A 48 4.84 9.84 -4.08
CA TYR A 48 4.79 9.72 -2.62
C TYR A 48 5.58 10.83 -1.94
N ALA A 49 6.61 11.39 -2.59
CA ALA A 49 7.44 12.41 -1.97
C ALA A 49 6.72 13.75 -1.85
N ASP A 50 6.48 14.17 -0.61
CA ASP A 50 5.80 15.43 -0.28
C ASP A 50 6.69 16.40 0.55
N ILE A 51 6.09 17.47 1.12
CA ILE A 51 6.84 18.47 1.90
C ILE A 51 7.28 17.95 3.29
N GLU A 52 6.63 16.91 3.81
CA GLU A 52 6.97 16.24 5.07
C GLU A 52 8.18 15.34 4.89
N ASP A 53 8.31 14.78 3.70
CA ASP A 53 9.41 13.95 3.27
C ASP A 53 10.70 14.71 2.98
N VAL A 54 10.59 16.01 2.67
CA VAL A 54 11.73 16.81 2.19
C VAL A 54 12.45 17.62 3.27
N LYS A 55 11.97 17.71 4.52
CA LYS A 55 12.59 18.64 5.50
C LYS A 55 12.92 18.07 6.87
N LYS A 56 14.10 17.44 6.98
CA LYS A 56 14.93 17.49 8.19
C LYS A 56 16.40 17.76 7.84
N PRO A 57 16.93 18.98 8.07
CA PRO A 57 18.34 19.33 7.82
C PRO A 57 19.35 18.44 8.57
N SER A 58 18.91 17.76 9.63
CA SER A 58 19.71 16.88 10.47
C SER A 58 19.59 15.38 10.13
N GLN A 59 18.83 15.00 9.10
CA GLN A 59 18.73 13.60 8.68
C GLN A 59 19.61 13.35 7.45
N PRO A 60 20.72 12.59 7.57
CA PRO A 60 21.57 12.28 6.44
C PRO A 60 20.80 11.39 5.45
N LEU A 61 20.65 11.86 4.20
CA LEU A 61 20.27 11.09 3.01
C LEU A 61 19.19 10.01 3.21
N ARG A 62 18.16 10.29 4.02
CA ARG A 62 16.86 9.65 3.80
C ARG A 62 16.28 10.30 2.55
N LEU A 63 16.68 9.78 1.39
CA LEU A 63 15.79 9.61 0.26
C LEU A 63 14.69 8.63 0.70
N VAL A 64 13.83 9.18 1.57
CA VAL A 64 12.42 8.90 1.79
C VAL A 64 11.95 7.54 1.28
N MET A 65 11.99 6.53 2.14
CA MET A 65 11.20 5.34 1.86
C MET A 65 9.74 5.65 2.22
N PRO A 66 8.77 5.31 1.37
CA PRO A 66 7.36 5.54 1.66
C PRO A 66 6.91 4.67 2.86
N ASP A 67 6.01 5.21 3.70
CA ASP A 67 5.27 4.51 4.76
C ASP A 67 4.03 3.81 4.18
N LEU A 68 4.29 2.74 3.42
CA LEU A 68 3.26 2.06 2.63
C LEU A 68 2.27 1.26 3.47
N TYR A 69 0.98 1.41 3.14
CA TYR A 69 -0.07 0.50 3.62
C TYR A 69 -1.08 0.15 2.52
N VAL A 70 -1.78 -0.97 2.70
CA VAL A 70 -2.81 -1.43 1.77
C VAL A 70 -4.19 -1.48 2.41
N VAL A 71 -5.20 -1.06 1.65
CA VAL A 71 -6.61 -1.22 2.00
C VAL A 71 -7.22 -2.29 1.11
N VAL A 72 -7.74 -3.35 1.72
CA VAL A 72 -8.48 -4.42 1.03
C VAL A 72 -9.98 -4.12 1.13
N HIS A 73 -10.63 -3.90 0.00
CA HIS A 73 -12.03 -3.48 -0.07
C HIS A 73 -12.94 -4.69 -0.17
N GLY A 74 -14.06 -4.67 0.56
CA GLY A 74 -15.10 -5.69 0.40
C GLY A 74 -14.63 -7.11 0.74
N ALA A 75 -13.63 -7.26 1.62
CA ALA A 75 -13.17 -8.54 2.15
C ALA A 75 -14.20 -9.15 3.12
N ALA A 76 -15.44 -9.29 2.68
CA ALA A 76 -16.38 -10.19 3.33
C ALA A 76 -16.15 -11.58 2.74
N VAL A 77 -15.74 -12.52 3.60
CA VAL A 77 -15.79 -13.95 3.26
C VAL A 77 -17.22 -14.25 2.82
N LYS A 78 -17.45 -14.57 1.54
CA LYS A 78 -18.73 -15.17 1.13
C LYS A 78 -18.86 -16.45 1.95
N ARG A 79 -19.76 -16.42 2.94
CA ARG A 79 -20.17 -17.61 3.70
C ARG A 79 -20.89 -18.58 2.79
#